data_AF-A0A1D7NLW2-F1
#
_entry.id   AF-A0A1D7NLW2-F1
#
_cell.length_a   1.000
_cell.length_b   1.000
_cell.length_c   1.000
_cell.angle_alpha   90.00
_cell.angle_beta   90.00
_cell.angle_gamma   90.00
#
_symmetry.space_group_name_H-M   'P 1'
#
loop_
_entity.id
_entity.type
_entity.pdbx_description
1 polymer ?
#
loop_
_entity_poly.entity_id
_entity_poly.type
_entity_poly.pdbx_seq_one_letter_code
_entity_poly.pdbx_strand_id
1 'polypeptide(L)'
;MKNGNILSRAKFSLAGLRHAWSHERSFRTQVMFSVVVVAVLAWEQPPPVWWIAIALALAIASAMELINAAIEALADRLHPEPHPQIGQAKDMASAAAFVLNSCCGIIVLLMLFR
;
A
#
# COMPACT_ATOMS: atom_id res chain seq x y z
N MET A 1 24.97 -6.71 -6.45
CA MET A 1 23.99 -7.74 -6.03
C MET A 1 24.07 -7.91 -4.50
N LYS A 2 22.98 -7.63 -3.78
CA LYS A 2 22.58 -7.99 -2.39
C LYS A 2 23.59 -8.25 -1.23
N ASN A 3 24.86 -7.84 -1.29
CA ASN A 3 25.82 -7.93 -0.17
C ASN A 3 26.20 -6.56 0.39
N GLY A 4 25.28 -5.92 1.12
CA GLY A 4 25.60 -4.69 1.84
C GLY A 4 25.08 -4.74 3.29
N ASN A 5 25.81 -4.10 4.19
CA ASN A 5 25.49 -3.95 5.61
C ASN A 5 24.07 -3.41 5.81
N ILE A 6 23.45 -3.64 6.98
CA ILE A 6 22.05 -3.26 7.31
C ILE A 6 21.70 -1.83 6.86
N LEU A 7 22.62 -0.88 7.03
CA LEU A 7 22.49 0.51 6.59
C LEU A 7 22.24 0.67 5.08
N SER A 8 22.89 -0.14 4.25
CA SER A 8 22.69 -0.12 2.80
C SER A 8 21.31 -0.69 2.41
N ARG A 9 20.84 -1.73 3.10
CA ARG A 9 19.50 -2.31 2.89
C ARG A 9 18.41 -1.31 3.27
N ALA A 10 18.57 -0.63 4.41
CA ALA A 10 17.68 0.46 4.81
C ALA A 10 17.65 1.58 3.77
N LYS A 11 18.81 1.99 3.24
CA LYS A 11 18.89 3.00 2.17
C LYS A 11 18.14 2.59 0.90
N PHE A 12 18.22 1.33 0.48
CA PHE A 12 17.46 0.82 -0.66
C PHE A 12 15.95 0.79 -0.40
N SER A 13 15.52 0.36 0.78
CA SER A 13 14.10 0.39 1.16
C SER A 13 13.55 1.82 1.18
N LEU A 14 14.31 2.78 1.75
CA LEU A 14 13.92 4.19 1.74
C LEU A 14 13.86 4.78 0.32
N ALA A 15 14.78 4.37 -0.56
CA ALA A 15 14.74 4.79 -1.96
C ALA A 15 13.48 4.26 -2.67
N GLY A 16 13.09 3.01 -2.41
CA GLY A 16 11.86 2.41 -2.93
C GLY A 16 10.61 3.16 -2.45
N LEU A 17 10.52 3.45 -1.14
CA LEU A 17 9.41 4.24 -0.58
C LEU A 17 9.35 5.66 -1.17
N ARG A 18 10.50 6.31 -1.35
CA ARG A 18 10.58 7.64 -1.96
C ARG A 18 10.13 7.62 -3.42
N HIS A 19 10.49 6.57 -4.16
CA HIS A 19 10.06 6.40 -5.55
C HIS A 19 8.54 6.22 -5.65
N ALA A 20 7.97 5.32 -4.84
CA ALA A 20 6.52 5.13 -4.77
C ALA A 20 5.80 6.42 -4.39
N TRP A 21 6.30 7.17 -3.41
CA TRP A 21 5.71 8.45 -3.01
C TRP A 21 5.67 9.49 -4.13
N SER A 22 6.74 9.61 -4.93
CA SER A 22 6.82 10.64 -5.98
C SER A 22 6.07 10.24 -7.25
N HIS A 23 6.12 8.98 -7.66
CA HIS A 23 5.59 8.53 -8.95
C HIS A 23 4.17 8.00 -8.86
N GLU A 24 3.79 7.38 -7.74
CA GLU A 24 2.51 6.69 -7.62
C GLU A 24 1.44 7.55 -6.94
N ARG A 25 0.39 7.87 -7.69
CA ARG A 25 -0.78 8.58 -7.15
C ARG A 25 -1.52 7.71 -6.14
N SER A 26 -1.67 6.42 -6.43
CA SER A 26 -2.38 5.47 -5.58
C SER A 26 -1.68 5.31 -4.22
N PHE A 27 -0.35 5.23 -4.18
CA PHE A 27 0.42 5.21 -2.94
C PHE A 27 0.20 6.46 -2.07
N ARG A 28 0.15 7.65 -2.68
CA ARG A 28 -0.17 8.88 -1.93
C ARG A 28 -1.60 8.86 -1.38
N THR A 29 -2.57 8.43 -2.18
CA THR A 29 -3.95 8.25 -1.73
C THR A 29 -4.01 7.28 -0.54
N GLN A 30 -3.26 6.18 -0.61
CA GLN A 30 -3.22 5.18 0.45
C GLN A 30 -2.65 5.73 1.76
N VAL A 31 -1.58 6.52 1.69
CA VAL A 31 -1.02 7.17 2.88
C VAL A 31 -1.98 8.20 3.46
N MET A 32 -2.65 9.01 2.63
CA MET A 32 -3.69 9.93 3.11
C MET A 32 -4.83 9.17 3.81
N PHE A 33 -5.31 8.09 3.22
CA PHE A 33 -6.32 7.22 3.83
C PHE A 33 -5.84 6.67 5.18
N SER A 34 -4.59 6.20 5.26
CA SER A 34 -3.98 5.72 6.50
C SER A 34 -3.92 6.79 7.59
N VAL A 35 -3.57 8.04 7.23
CA VAL A 35 -3.56 9.18 8.16
C VAL A 35 -4.96 9.47 8.69
N VAL A 36 -5.97 9.49 7.82
CA VAL A 36 -7.37 9.70 8.22
C VAL A 36 -7.83 8.61 9.17
N VAL A 37 -7.55 7.34 8.86
CA VAL A 37 -7.90 6.21 9.71
C VAL A 37 -7.25 6.34 11.09
N VAL A 38 -5.95 6.64 11.18
CA VAL A 38 -5.25 6.83 12.46
C VAL A 38 -5.84 8.00 13.24
N ALA A 39 -6.20 9.11 12.58
CA ALA A 39 -6.87 10.23 13.23
C ALA A 39 -8.22 9.83 13.83
N VAL A 40 -9.00 9.00 13.11
CA VAL A 40 -10.26 8.44 13.61
C VAL A 40 -10.03 7.52 14.83
N LEU A 41 -9.02 6.65 14.83
CA LEU A 41 -8.69 5.86 16.02
C LEU A 41 -8.32 6.74 17.22
N ALA A 42 -7.52 7.78 16.99
CA ALA A 42 -7.11 8.68 18.06
C ALA A 42 -8.31 9.44 18.65
N TRP A 43 -9.29 9.81 17.82
CA TRP A 43 -10.53 10.47 18.23
C TRP A 43 -11.46 9.54 19.01
N GLU A 44 -11.69 8.33 18.49
CA GLU A 44 -12.65 7.35 19.05
C GLU A 44 -12.13 6.58 20.26
N GLN A 45 -10.82 6.65 20.53
CA GLN A 45 -10.14 5.98 21.64
C GLN A 45 -10.60 4.52 21.87
N PRO A 46 -10.53 3.65 20.84
CA PRO A 46 -10.99 2.29 20.94
C PRO A 46 -10.11 1.46 21.91
N PRO A 47 -10.62 0.29 22.36
CA PRO A 47 -9.79 -0.70 23.04
C PRO A 47 -8.52 -1.06 22.24
N PRO A 48 -7.41 -1.42 22.90
CA PRO A 48 -6.12 -1.66 22.25
C PRO A 48 -6.13 -2.67 21.09
N VAL A 49 -7.08 -3.61 21.08
CA VAL A 49 -7.24 -4.61 20.01
C VAL A 49 -7.44 -3.96 18.63
N TRP A 50 -8.16 -2.84 18.55
CA TRP A 50 -8.44 -2.16 17.30
C TRP A 50 -7.23 -1.42 16.74
N TRP A 51 -6.37 -0.88 17.62
CA TRP A 51 -5.08 -0.30 17.22
C TRP A 51 -4.20 -1.33 16.53
N ILE A 52 -4.12 -2.55 17.09
CA ILE A 52 -3.34 -3.64 16.51
C ILE A 52 -3.94 -4.09 15.17
N ALA A 53 -5.25 -4.32 15.13
CA ALA A 53 -5.94 -4.75 13.92
C ALA A 53 -5.77 -3.76 12.76
N ILE A 54 -5.94 -2.46 13.05
CA ILE A 54 -5.85 -1.42 12.03
C ILE A 54 -4.40 -1.15 11.62
N ALA A 55 -3.44 -1.17 12.56
CA ALA A 55 -2.02 -1.08 12.22
C ALA A 55 -1.58 -2.19 11.26
N LEU A 56 -2.02 -3.43 11.50
CA LEU A 56 -1.75 -4.55 10.60
C LEU A 56 -2.44 -4.36 9.25
N ALA A 57 -3.71 -3.97 9.23
CA ALA A 57 -4.46 -3.74 7.99
C ALA A 57 -3.78 -2.67 7.11
N LEU A 58 -3.42 -1.53 7.69
CA LEU A 58 -2.72 -0.44 6.98
C LEU A 58 -1.33 -0.86 6.49
N ALA A 59 -0.60 -1.68 7.25
CA ALA A 59 0.70 -2.19 6.85
C ALA A 59 0.60 -3.12 5.63
N ILE A 60 -0.34 -4.07 5.65
CA ILE A 60 -0.57 -5.00 4.53
C ILE A 60 -1.04 -4.21 3.30
N ALA A 61 -1.94 -3.25 3.48
CA ALA A 61 -2.44 -2.41 2.40
C ALA A 61 -1.33 -1.59 1.74
N SER A 62 -0.46 -0.97 2.56
CA SER A 62 0.71 -0.24 2.05
C SER A 62 1.70 -1.15 1.32
N ALA A 63 1.90 -2.37 1.80
CA ALA A 63 2.75 -3.35 1.13
C ALA A 63 2.18 -3.77 -0.23
N MET A 64 0.87 -4.00 -0.32
CA MET A 64 0.20 -4.36 -1.58
C MET A 64 0.30 -3.22 -2.60
N GLU A 65 0.18 -1.96 -2.16
CA GLU A 65 0.34 -0.80 -3.03
C GLU A 65 1.76 -0.68 -3.60
N LEU A 66 2.78 -0.95 -2.77
CA LEU A 66 4.18 -1.02 -3.22
C LEU A 66 4.42 -2.17 -4.20
N ILE A 67 3.76 -3.32 -3.99
CA ILE A 67 3.82 -4.45 -4.92
C ILE A 67 3.16 -4.09 -6.25
N ASN A 68 1.98 -3.44 -6.22
CA ASN A 68 1.30 -2.97 -7.42
C ASN A 68 2.19 -2.03 -8.23
N ALA A 69 2.76 -1.01 -7.59
CA ALA A 69 3.72 -0.10 -8.21
C ALA A 69 4.94 -0.80 -8.80
N ALA A 70 5.48 -1.81 -8.09
CA ALA A 70 6.61 -2.58 -8.60
C ALA A 70 6.24 -3.41 -9.84
N ILE A 71 5.03 -3.98 -9.88
CA ILE A 71 4.51 -4.72 -11.04
C ILE A 71 4.30 -3.76 -12.21
N GLU A 72 3.69 -2.59 -11.99
CA GLU A 72 3.51 -1.56 -13.01
C GLU A 72 4.85 -1.12 -13.60
N ALA A 73 5.81 -0.75 -12.75
CA ALA A 73 7.14 -0.32 -13.18
C ALA A 73 7.91 -1.42 -13.94
N LEU A 74 7.76 -2.69 -13.54
CA LEU A 74 8.36 -3.82 -14.25
C LEU A 74 7.68 -4.04 -15.61
N ALA A 75 6.35 -4.01 -15.64
CA ALA A 75 5.57 -4.20 -16.85
C ALA A 75 5.82 -3.09 -17.89
N ASP A 76 5.87 -1.83 -17.47
CA ASP A 76 6.19 -0.69 -18.33
C ASP A 76 7.60 -0.80 -18.95
N ARG A 77 8.54 -1.34 -18.17
CA ARG A 77 9.90 -1.54 -18.65
C ARG A 77 10.02 -2.71 -19.64
N LEU A 78 9.25 -3.78 -19.44
CA LEU A 78 9.28 -4.96 -20.31
C LEU A 78 8.46 -4.78 -21.59
N HIS A 79 7.35 -4.04 -21.50
CA HIS A 79 6.43 -3.77 -22.60
C HIS A 79 6.08 -2.28 -22.66
N PRO A 80 6.95 -1.46 -23.30
CA PRO A 80 6.71 -0.02 -23.46
C PRO A 80 5.49 0.29 -24.32
N GLU A 81 5.14 -0.61 -25.25
CA GLU A 81 3.95 -0.53 -26.08
C GLU A 81 2.76 -1.24 -25.42
N PRO A 82 1.53 -0.74 -25.57
CA PRO A 82 0.34 -1.35 -24.98
C PRO A 82 0.17 -2.81 -25.44
N HIS A 83 0.12 -3.73 -24.48
CA HIS A 83 -0.12 -5.15 -24.74
C HIS A 83 -1.35 -5.64 -23.94
N PRO A 84 -2.37 -6.26 -24.57
CA PRO A 84 -3.62 -6.62 -23.90
C PRO A 84 -3.44 -7.48 -22.64
N GLN A 85 -2.52 -8.45 -22.67
CA GLN A 85 -2.25 -9.31 -21.51
C GLN A 85 -1.52 -8.59 -20.37
N ILE A 86 -0.70 -7.58 -20.70
CA ILE A 86 -0.01 -6.76 -19.70
C ILE A 86 -1.01 -5.81 -19.04
N GLY A 87 -1.95 -5.26 -19.81
CA GLY A 87 -3.10 -4.52 -19.28
C GLY A 87 -3.86 -5.34 -18.24
N GLN A 88 -4.27 -6.57 -18.59
CA GLN A 88 -4.96 -7.47 -17.65
C GLN A 88 -4.14 -7.74 -16.38
N ALA A 89 -2.82 -7.95 -16.50
CA ALA A 89 -1.96 -8.16 -15.34
C ALA A 89 -1.92 -6.95 -14.40
N LYS A 90 -1.84 -5.74 -14.96
CA LYS A 90 -1.90 -4.48 -14.20
C LYS A 90 -3.26 -4.28 -13.54
N ASP A 91 -4.34 -4.55 -14.28
CA ASP A 91 -5.71 -4.44 -13.76
C ASP A 91 -5.93 -5.38 -12.56
N MET A 92 -5.42 -6.61 -12.63
CA MET A 92 -5.48 -7.56 -11.52
C MET A 92 -4.66 -7.10 -10.31
N ALA A 93 -3.47 -6.54 -10.52
CA ALA A 93 -2.63 -6.03 -9.43
C ALA A 93 -3.31 -4.83 -8.74
N SER A 94 -3.90 -3.92 -9.52
CA SER A 94 -4.70 -2.80 -9.01
C SER A 94 -5.95 -3.28 -8.27
N ALA A 95 -6.65 -4.28 -8.81
CA ALA A 95 -7.82 -4.88 -8.17
C ALA A 95 -7.47 -5.54 -6.82
N ALA A 96 -6.31 -6.19 -6.72
CA ALA A 96 -5.86 -6.77 -5.44
C ALA A 96 -5.62 -5.69 -4.37
N ALA A 97 -4.97 -4.57 -4.74
CA ALA A 97 -4.82 -3.42 -3.85
C ALA A 97 -6.19 -2.82 -3.47
N PHE A 98 -7.11 -2.68 -4.42
CA PHE A 98 -8.45 -2.17 -4.19
C PHE A 98 -9.27 -3.03 -3.22
N VAL A 99 -9.27 -4.35 -3.40
CA VAL A 99 -9.98 -5.29 -2.50
C VAL A 99 -9.44 -5.17 -1.08
N LEU A 100 -8.11 -5.15 -0.92
CA LEU A 100 -7.49 -5.05 0.39
C LEU A 100 -7.81 -3.72 1.09
N ASN A 101 -7.77 -2.61 0.35
CA ASN A 101 -8.13 -1.29 0.87
C ASN A 101 -9.61 -1.19 1.24
N SER A 102 -10.48 -1.81 0.44
CA SER A 102 -11.92 -1.90 0.74
C SER A 102 -12.17 -2.69 2.04
N CYS A 103 -11.47 -3.82 2.23
CA CYS A 103 -11.52 -4.57 3.49
C CYS A 103 -11.04 -3.73 4.68
N CYS A 104 -9.96 -2.95 4.53
CA CYS A 104 -9.50 -2.03 5.56
C CYS A 104 -10.58 -1.00 5.93
N GLY A 105 -11.22 -0.41 4.93
CA GLY A 105 -12.34 0.53 5.13
C GLY A 105 -13.52 -0.10 5.87
N ILE A 106 -13.88 -1.35 5.54
CA ILE A 106 -14.95 -2.09 6.23
C ILE A 106 -14.57 -2.35 7.69
N ILE A 107 -13.33 -2.74 7.99
CA ILE A 107 -12.86 -2.96 9.37
C ILE A 107 -12.99 -1.66 10.19
N VAL A 108 -12.58 -0.52 9.61
CA VAL A 108 -12.72 0.80 10.25
C VAL A 108 -14.19 1.15 10.46
N LEU A 109 -15.05 0.89 9.47
CA LEU A 109 -16.48 1.14 9.59
C LEU A 109 -17.12 0.30 10.71
N LEU A 110 -16.82 -1.00 10.76
CA LEU A 110 -17.30 -1.89 11.83
C LEU A 110 -16.78 -1.46 13.20
N MET A 111 -15.54 -0.94 13.27
CA MET A 111 -15.01 -0.34 14.49
C MET A 111 -15.86 0.86 14.94
N LEU A 112 -16.43 1.65 14.05
CA LEU A 112 -17.23 2.82 14.42
C LEU A 112 -18.61 2.46 14.99
N PHE A 113 -19.12 1.26 14.71
CA PHE A 113 -20.43 0.79 15.19
C PHE A 113 -20.34 -0.16 16.40
N ARG A 114 -19.15 -0.31 17.00
CA ARG A 114 -18.88 -1.21 18.13
C ARG A 114 -19.40 -0.69 19.47
#